data_AF-A0A6G3WKF9-F1
#
_entry.id   AF-A0A6G3WKF9-F1
#
_cell.length_a   1.000
_cell.length_b   1.000
_cell.length_c   1.000
_cell.angle_alpha   90.00
_cell.angle_beta   90.00
_cell.angle_gamma   90.00
#
_symmetry.space_group_name_H-M   'P 1'
#
loop_
_entity.id
_entity.type
_entity.pdbx_description
1 polymer ?
#
loop_
_entity_poly.entity_id
_entity_poly.type
_entity_poly.pdbx_seq_one_letter_code
_entity_poly.pdbx_strand_id
1 'polypeptide(L)' 'MQDDAWSPPHVLLTVDLVILTLREGRLHVLLVERGEDPFRGMPALPGGFLNHDGEEILDAAHRELDEETALASSWVHL' A
#
# COMPACT_ATOMS: atom_id res chain seq x y z
N MET A 1 -5.03 -11.99 14.49
CA MET A 1 -5.20 -12.25 13.06
C MET A 1 -6.54 -12.91 12.90
N GLN A 2 -7.56 -12.13 12.53
CA GLN A 2 -8.76 -12.73 11.97
C GLN A 2 -8.35 -13.18 10.57
N ASP A 3 -8.47 -14.48 10.30
CA ASP A 3 -8.36 -15.04 8.96
C ASP A 3 -9.60 -14.60 8.18
N ASP A 4 -9.64 -13.34 7.75
CA ASP A 4 -10.50 -12.95 6.64
C ASP A 4 -9.86 -13.55 5.39
N ALA A 5 -10.44 -14.65 4.91
CA ALA A 5 -9.99 -15.28 3.69
C ALA A 5 -10.11 -14.26 2.54
N TRP A 6 -8.97 -13.87 1.97
CA TRP A 6 -8.92 -12.98 0.81
C TRP A 6 -9.89 -13.47 -0.28
N SER A 7 -10.83 -12.62 -0.68
CA SER A 7 -11.89 -12.93 -1.64
C SER A 7 -11.74 -12.01 -2.84
N PRO A 8 -10.79 -12.28 -3.76
CA PRO A 8 -10.40 -11.33 -4.78
C PRO A 8 -11.57 -10.87 -5.65
N PRO A 9 -11.56 -9.60 -6.07
CA PRO A 9 -12.55 -9.10 -7.01
C PRO A 9 -12.46 -9.79 -8.37
N HIS A 10 -13.54 -9.71 -9.15
CA HIS A 10 -13.59 -10.28 -10.51
C HIS A 10 -12.50 -9.73 -11.45
N VAL A 11 -12.08 -8.49 -11.21
CA VAL A 11 -10.92 -7.87 -11.84
C VAL A 11 -9.95 -7.49 -10.74
N LEU A 12 -8.75 -8.06 -10.77
CA LEU A 12 -7.69 -7.73 -9.82
C LEU A 12 -7.27 -6.28 -10.02
N LEU A 13 -7.52 -5.45 -9.01
CA LEU A 13 -7.17 -4.04 -8.97
C LEU A 13 -6.18 -3.81 -7.84
N THR A 14 -5.09 -3.09 -8.12
CA THR A 14 -4.13 -2.64 -7.11
C THR A 14 -4.30 -1.16 -6.81
N VAL A 15 -3.92 -0.79 -5.59
CA VAL A 15 -3.71 0.59 -5.17
C VAL A 15 -2.26 0.72 -4.74
N ASP A 16 -1.55 1.69 -5.32
CA ASP A 16 -0.15 2.00 -5.00
C ASP A 16 -0.06 3.44 -4.48
N LEU A 17 0.63 3.62 -3.35
CA LEU A 17 0.77 4.90 -2.66
C LEU A 17 2.08 5.59 -3.03
N VAL A 18 2.00 6.85 -3.46
CA VAL A 18 3.20 7.70 -3.66
C VAL A 18 3.34 8.65 -2.47
N ILE A 19 3.98 8.17 -1.41
CA ILE A 19 4.14 8.93 -0.16
C ILE A 19 5.40 9.79 -0.25
N LEU A 20 5.21 11.10 -0.31
CA LEU A 20 6.29 12.08 -0.47
C LEU A 20 6.62 12.78 0.86
N THR A 21 7.91 13.12 1.02
CA THR A 21 8.36 13.98 2.11
C THR A 21 9.53 14.86 1.66
N LEU A 22 9.80 15.92 2.42
CA LEU A 22 10.97 16.76 2.23
C LEU A 22 12.00 16.44 3.32
N ARG A 23 13.20 16.01 2.89
CA ARG A 23 14.36 15.84 3.78
C ARG A 23 15.54 16.54 3.16
N GLU A 24 16.24 17.35 3.95
CA GLU A 24 17.42 18.12 3.50
C GLU A 24 17.15 18.97 2.23
N GLY A 25 15.94 19.53 2.12
CA GLY A 25 15.53 20.34 0.98
C GLY A 25 15.29 19.56 -0.33
N ARG A 26 15.18 18.23 -0.27
CA ARG A 26 14.91 17.37 -1.43
C ARG A 26 13.65 16.53 -1.22
N LEU A 27 12.91 16.32 -2.31
CA LEU A 27 11.79 15.38 -2.33
C LEU A 27 12.30 13.96 -2.22
N HIS A 28 11.69 13.20 -1.32
CA HIS A 28 11.91 11.78 -1.13
C HIS A 28 10.57 11.06 -1.25
N VAL A 29 10.61 9.82 -1.75
CA VAL A 29 9.47 8.91 -1.79
C VAL A 29 9.74 7.73 -0.85
N LEU A 30 8.73 7.28 -0.12
CA LEU A 30 8.82 6.04 0.66
C LEU A 30 8.72 4.85 -0.30
N LEU A 31 9.62 3.89 -0.13
CA LEU A 31 9.61 2.63 -0.85
C LEU A 31 9.64 1.49 0.17
N VAL A 32 9.01 0.38 -0.19
CA VAL A 32 9.08 -0.90 0.52
C VAL A 32 9.92 -1.89 -0.28
N GLU A 33 10.42 -2.94 0.37
CA GLU A 33 11.06 -4.06 -0.31
C GLU A 33 9.97 -5.07 -0.71
N ARG A 34 9.88 -5.41 -1.99
CA ARG A 34 8.85 -6.30 -2.49
C ARG A 34 9.02 -7.73 -1.94
N GLY A 35 8.00 -8.22 -1.22
CA GLY A 35 8.04 -9.54 -0.58
C GLY A 35 7.78 -10.73 -1.49
N GLU A 36 7.12 -10.53 -2.64
CA GLU A 36 6.64 -11.62 -3.51
C GLU A 36 7.13 -11.51 -4.96
N ASP A 37 7.19 -12.67 -5.64
CA ASP A 37 7.51 -12.73 -7.06
C ASP A 37 6.37 -12.16 -7.94
N PRO A 38 6.67 -11.67 -9.15
CA PRO A 38 8.01 -11.43 -9.71
C PRO A 38 8.73 -10.25 -9.02
N PHE A 39 10.04 -10.12 -9.19
CA PHE A 39 10.86 -9.00 -8.68
C PHE A 39 10.97 -8.91 -7.15
N ARG A 40 10.87 -10.04 -6.45
CA ARG A 40 11.12 -10.11 -5.01
C ARG A 40 12.47 -9.46 -4.64
N GLY A 41 12.50 -8.69 -3.56
CA GLY A 41 13.69 -7.97 -3.06
C GLY A 41 13.98 -6.63 -3.74
N MET A 42 13.20 -6.26 -4.77
CA MET A 42 13.36 -4.95 -5.43
C MET A 42 12.56 -3.86 -4.70
N PRO A 43 12.99 -2.59 -4.74
CA PRO A 43 12.19 -1.47 -4.23
C PRO A 43 10.88 -1.31 -4.99
N ALA A 44 9.78 -1.09 -4.27
CA ALA A 44 8.45 -0.87 -4.80
C ALA A 44 7.73 0.27 -4.07
N LEU A 45 6.67 0.81 -4.68
CA LEU A 45 5.72 1.65 -3.94
C LEU A 45 4.97 0.77 -2.92
N PRO A 46 4.61 1.32 -1.75
CA PRO A 46 3.68 0.63 -0.85
C PRO A 46 2.34 0.43 -1.56
N GLY A 47 1.75 -0.76 -1.45
CA GLY A 47 0.51 -1.05 -2.12
C GLY A 47 0.20 -2.53 -2.26
N GLY A 48 -1.05 -2.79 -2.66
CA GLY A 48 -1.57 -4.13 -2.78
C GLY A 48 -2.92 -4.18 -3.47
N PHE A 49 -3.51 -5.36 -3.48
CA PHE A 49 -4.79 -5.62 -4.14
C PHE A 49 -5.96 -5.20 -3.25
N LEU A 50 -7.11 -4.95 -3.87
CA LEU A 50 -8.36 -4.98 -3.14
C LEU A 50 -8.61 -6.36 -2.52
N ASN A 51 -9.17 -6.37 -1.32
CA ASN A 51 -9.49 -7.58 -0.57
C ASN A 51 -10.76 -8.27 -1.07
N HIS A 52 -11.75 -7.49 -1.51
CA HIS A 52 -13.02 -7.97 -2.07
C HIS A 52 -13.70 -6.91 -2.96
N ASP A 53 -14.70 -7.32 -3.74
CA ASP A 53 -15.45 -6.46 -4.70
C ASP A 53 -16.12 -5.22 -4.07
N GLY A 54 -16.25 -5.19 -2.75
CA GLY A 54 -16.89 -4.12 -1.98
C GLY A 54 -15.93 -3.19 -1.24
N GLU A 55 -14.61 -3.41 -1.35
CA GLU A 55 -13.62 -2.50 -0.75
C GLU A 55 -13.46 -1.28 -1.67
N GLU A 56 -13.65 -0.08 -1.11
CA GLU A 56 -13.45 1.16 -1.84
C GLU A 56 -11.95 1.46 -2.01
N ILE A 57 -11.59 2.17 -3.09
CA ILE A 57 -10.18 2.47 -3.41
C ILE A 57 -9.46 3.20 -2.27
N LEU A 58 -10.15 4.13 -1.59
CA LEU A 58 -9.58 4.87 -0.46
C LEU A 58 -9.41 3.99 0.78
N ASP A 59 -10.32 3.06 1.02
CA ASP A 59 -10.21 2.13 2.16
C ASP A 59 -9.00 1.21 1.98
N ALA A 60 -8.80 0.70 0.76
CA ALA A 60 -7.59 -0.04 0.40
C ALA A 60 -6.32 0.80 0.56
N ALA A 61 -6.32 2.06 0.07
CA ALA A 61 -5.20 2.98 0.23
C ALA A 61 -4.81 3.18 1.71
N HIS A 62 -5.79 3.34 2.60
CA HIS A 62 -5.55 3.47 4.03
C HIS A 62 -5.02 2.18 4.66
N ARG A 63 -5.56 1.03 4.28
CA ARG A 63 -5.10 -0.27 4.76
C ARG A 63 -3.66 -0.54 4.36
N GLU A 64 -3.32 -0.39 3.08
CA GLU A 64 -1.95 -0.60 2.58
C GLU A 64 -0.94 0.35 3.25
N LEU A 65 -1.35 1.61 3.50
CA LEU A 65 -0.54 2.55 4.27
C LEU A 65 -0.23 2.00 5.67
N ASP A 66 -1.25 1.59 6.41
CA ASP A 66 -1.12 1.13 7.79
C ASP A 66 -0.34 -0.21 7.87
N GLU A 67 -0.56 -1.13 6.93
CA GLU A 67 0.07 -2.46 6.88
C GLU A 67 1.57 -2.40 6.52
N GLU A 68 1.95 -1.59 5.53
CA GLU A 68 3.30 -1.67 4.95
C GLU A 68 4.27 -0.60 5.45
N THR A 69 3.76 0.51 5.97
CA THR A 69 4.60 1.68 6.27
C THR A 69 4.73 1.99 7.77
N ALA A 70 3.93 1.33 8.61
CA ALA A 70 3.76 1.66 10.03
C ALA A 70 3.43 3.15 10.29
N LEU A 71 3.03 3.90 9.26
CA LEU A 71 2.58 5.28 9.38
C LEU A 71 1.08 5.25 9.64
N ALA A 72 0.65 5.92 10.71
CA ALA A 72 -0.78 6.13 10.91
C ALA A 72 -1.30 7.12 9.86
N SER A 73 -2.51 6.90 9.35
CA SER A 73 -3.23 7.82 8.46
C SER A 73 -3.26 9.28 8.93
N SER A 74 -3.14 9.56 10.24
CA SER A 74 -3.05 10.93 10.76
C SER A 74 -1.71 11.64 10.49
N TRP A 75 -0.68 10.92 10.05
CA TRP A 75 0.66 11.47 9.80
C TRP A 75 0.88 11.87 8.34
N VAL A 76 -0.04 11.47 7.46
CA VAL A 76 0.04 11.65 6.01
C VAL A 76 -1.29 12.20 5.51
N HIS A 77 -1.22 13.06 4.50
CA HIS A 77 -2.40 13.51 3.79
C HIS A 77 -2.63 12.57 2.61
N LEU A 78 -3.80 11.94 2.60
CA LEU A 78 -4.29 11.04 1.55
C LEU A 78 -5.39 11.73 0.75
#